data_AF-A0A2X1PE01-F1
#
_entry.id   AF-A0A2X1PE01-F1
#
_cell.length_a   1.000
_cell.length_b   1.000
_cell.length_c   1.000
_cell.angle_alpha   90.00
_cell.angle_beta   90.00
_cell.angle_gamma   90.00
#
_symmetry.space_group_name_H-M   'P 1'
#
loop_
_entity.id
_entity.type
_entity.pdbx_description
1 polymer ?
#
loop_
_entity_poly.entity_id
_entity_poly.type
_entity_poly.pdbx_seq_one_letter_code
_entity_poly.pdbx_strand_id
1 'polypeptide(L)'
;MSGYTNTNLFNPKYHKKAVMNYMEYLVTCQLDEQQMSSLLYERDDLSAIDFSLLMKTIKAFSFGGDLQTLASKPGSTISSIPSERRILININHDFPNNGNLFNDFLFNHQQDEQLAMAYIAALPFSRPLVYWDGQVLKSND
;
A
#
# COMPACT_ATOMS: atom_id res chain seq x y z
N MET A 1 -35.31 -32.22 29.51
CA MET A 1 -34.72 -30.92 29.14
C MET A 1 -33.29 -30.88 29.63
N SER A 2 -32.33 -30.73 28.71
CA SER A 2 -31.17 -29.84 28.79
C SER A 2 -30.19 -30.27 27.69
N GLY A 3 -30.37 -29.70 26.50
CA GLY A 3 -29.39 -29.82 25.43
C GLY A 3 -28.26 -28.84 25.71
N TYR A 4 -27.09 -29.34 26.06
CA TYR A 4 -25.88 -28.53 26.08
C TYR A 4 -25.40 -28.33 24.65
N THR A 5 -25.82 -27.22 24.03
CA THR A 5 -25.14 -26.69 22.85
C THR A 5 -23.77 -26.21 23.28
N ASN A 6 -22.76 -27.01 22.93
CA ASN A 6 -21.35 -26.68 23.12
C ASN A 6 -20.99 -25.53 22.15
N THR A 7 -21.26 -24.28 22.53
CA THR A 7 -20.85 -23.09 21.77
C THR A 7 -19.37 -22.84 22.01
N ASN A 8 -18.54 -23.70 21.45
CA ASN A 8 -17.12 -23.43 21.34
C ASN A 8 -16.93 -22.24 20.38
N LEU A 9 -16.81 -21.04 20.95
CA LEU A 9 -16.52 -19.78 20.25
C LEU A 9 -15.21 -19.84 19.43
N PHE A 10 -14.39 -20.88 19.60
CA PHE A 10 -13.15 -21.09 18.86
C PHE A 10 -13.24 -22.21 17.83
N ASN A 11 -14.44 -22.67 17.46
CA ASN A 11 -14.60 -23.65 16.38
C ASN A 11 -14.17 -23.02 15.03
N PRO A 12 -13.03 -23.41 14.44
CA PRO A 12 -12.51 -22.78 13.22
C PRO A 12 -13.40 -23.02 12.00
N LYS A 13 -14.33 -23.99 12.10
CA LYS A 13 -15.24 -24.38 11.01
C LYS A 13 -16.29 -23.30 10.66
N TYR A 14 -16.50 -22.31 11.53
CA TYR A 14 -17.53 -21.27 11.37
C TYR A 14 -16.99 -19.84 11.42
N HIS A 15 -15.68 -19.66 11.60
CA HIS A 15 -15.07 -18.36 11.45
C HIS A 15 -14.82 -18.09 9.98
N LYS A 16 -15.63 -17.18 9.40
CA LYS A 16 -15.39 -16.64 8.07
C LYS A 16 -13.95 -16.11 8.07
N LYS A 17 -13.05 -16.78 7.35
CA LYS A 17 -11.66 -16.33 7.20
C LYS A 17 -11.71 -14.89 6.70
N ALA A 18 -11.10 -13.96 7.43
CA ALA A 18 -10.98 -12.59 6.94
C ALA A 18 -10.13 -12.65 5.66
N VAL A 19 -10.78 -12.48 4.51
CA VAL A 19 -10.11 -12.38 3.22
C VAL A 19 -9.88 -10.90 2.97
N MET A 20 -8.65 -10.53 2.69
CA MET A 20 -8.30 -9.19 2.24
C MET A 20 -8.36 -9.17 0.72
N ASN A 21 -9.30 -8.42 0.18
CA ASN A 21 -9.34 -8.08 -1.23
C ASN A 21 -8.72 -6.70 -1.40
N TYR A 22 -7.86 -6.51 -2.40
CA TYR A 22 -7.36 -5.19 -2.75
C TYR A 22 -7.37 -4.98 -4.25
N MET A 23 -7.44 -3.72 -4.65
CA MET A 23 -7.41 -3.29 -6.03
C MET A 23 -6.06 -2.68 -6.38
N GLU A 24 -5.59 -3.01 -7.57
CA GLU A 24 -4.55 -2.27 -8.27
C GLU A 24 -5.26 -1.31 -9.23
N TYR A 25 -5.49 -0.07 -8.77
CA TYR A 25 -6.11 1.00 -9.55
C TYR A 25 -5.06 2.11 -9.70
N LEU A 26 -4.50 2.28 -10.89
CA LEU A 26 -3.48 3.28 -11.13
C LEU A 26 -4.07 4.69 -10.96
N VAL A 27 -3.49 5.49 -10.07
CA VAL A 27 -3.90 6.88 -9.82
C VAL A 27 -2.85 7.81 -10.40
N THR A 28 -3.20 8.51 -11.48
CA THR A 28 -2.29 9.43 -12.20
C THR A 28 -2.69 10.90 -12.06
N CYS A 29 -3.95 11.17 -11.70
CA CYS A 29 -4.48 12.51 -11.51
C CYS A 29 -5.53 12.59 -10.39
N GLN A 30 -5.97 13.80 -10.06
CA GLN A 30 -6.97 14.03 -9.01
C GLN A 30 -8.33 13.37 -9.33
N LEU A 31 -8.70 13.27 -10.60
CA LEU A 31 -9.93 12.60 -11.01
C LEU A 31 -9.88 11.10 -10.68
N ASP A 32 -8.76 10.44 -10.95
CA ASP A 32 -8.53 9.03 -10.62
C ASP A 32 -8.64 8.80 -9.11
N GLU A 33 -8.08 9.71 -8.31
CA GLU A 33 -8.13 9.65 -6.85
C GLU A 33 -9.57 9.75 -6.32
N GLN A 34 -10.38 10.63 -6.90
CA GLN A 34 -11.80 10.78 -6.56
C GLN A 34 -12.61 9.53 -6.95
N GLN A 35 -12.34 8.97 -8.13
CA GLN A 35 -13.00 7.75 -8.61
C GLN A 35 -12.66 6.55 -7.72
N MET A 36 -11.38 6.34 -7.41
CA MET A 36 -10.93 5.29 -6.49
C MET A 36 -11.56 5.47 -5.11
N SER A 37 -11.56 6.69 -4.57
CA SER A 37 -12.16 6.97 -3.26
C SER A 37 -13.66 6.66 -3.22
N SER A 38 -14.37 7.00 -4.31
CA SER A 38 -15.81 6.70 -4.45
C SER A 38 -16.05 5.20 -4.51
N LEU A 39 -15.23 4.46 -5.27
CA LEU A 39 -15.31 2.99 -5.34
C LEU A 39 -15.04 2.34 -3.98
N LEU A 40 -14.05 2.82 -3.24
CA LEU A 40 -13.77 2.33 -1.89
C LEU A 40 -14.90 2.64 -0.91
N TYR A 41 -15.58 3.78 -1.06
CA TYR A 41 -16.76 4.11 -0.26
C TYR A 41 -17.92 3.14 -0.54
N GLU A 42 -18.17 2.81 -1.81
CA GLU A 42 -19.24 1.88 -2.21
C GLU A 42 -18.93 0.41 -1.88
N ARG A 43 -17.64 0.05 -1.80
CA ARG A 43 -17.16 -1.32 -1.59
C ARG A 43 -16.29 -1.41 -0.34
N ASP A 44 -16.93 -1.49 0.83
CA ASP A 44 -16.25 -1.58 2.13
C ASP A 44 -15.38 -2.84 2.31
N ASP A 45 -15.57 -3.84 1.45
CA ASP A 45 -14.81 -5.09 1.39
C ASP A 45 -13.46 -4.97 0.66
N LEU A 46 -13.18 -3.84 0.02
CA LEU A 46 -11.98 -3.63 -0.78
C LEU A 46 -10.93 -2.80 -0.04
N SER A 47 -9.66 -3.11 -0.26
CA SER A 47 -8.51 -2.25 -0.01
C SER A 47 -7.97 -1.74 -1.36
N ALA A 48 -7.00 -0.83 -1.36
CA ALA A 48 -6.35 -0.41 -2.60
C ALA A 48 -4.87 -0.10 -2.41
N ILE A 49 -4.09 -0.30 -3.48
CA ILE A 49 -2.72 0.22 -3.59
C ILE A 49 -2.76 1.74 -3.63
N ASP A 50 -1.97 2.38 -2.78
CA ASP A 50 -1.91 3.83 -2.67
C ASP A 50 -0.86 4.43 -3.61
N PHE A 51 -1.19 4.46 -4.90
CA PHE A 51 -0.33 5.08 -5.92
C PHE A 51 -0.10 6.58 -5.66
N SER A 52 -1.09 7.27 -5.08
CA SER A 52 -0.94 8.68 -4.68
C SER A 52 0.16 8.86 -3.65
N LEU A 53 0.21 8.02 -2.62
CA LEU A 53 1.26 8.06 -1.61
C LEU A 53 2.61 7.60 -2.19
N LEU A 54 2.65 6.60 -3.07
CA LEU A 54 3.86 6.22 -3.82
C LEU A 54 4.45 7.46 -4.53
N MET A 55 3.64 8.17 -5.31
CA MET A 55 4.10 9.38 -6.01
C MET A 55 4.56 10.49 -5.07
N LYS A 56 3.92 10.64 -3.90
CA LYS A 56 4.39 11.57 -2.86
C LYS A 56 5.75 11.14 -2.30
N THR A 57 5.97 9.85 -2.04
CA THR A 57 7.24 9.35 -1.53
C THR A 57 8.37 9.51 -2.54
N ILE A 58 8.14 9.20 -3.83
CA ILE A 58 9.12 9.41 -4.90
C ILE A 58 9.55 10.89 -4.94
N LYS A 59 8.59 11.82 -4.93
CA LYS A 59 8.87 13.26 -4.95
C LYS A 59 9.60 13.72 -3.68
N ALA A 60 9.16 13.27 -2.51
CA ALA A 60 9.71 13.70 -1.22
C ALA A 60 11.16 13.24 -1.02
N PHE A 61 11.50 12.02 -1.46
CA PHE A 61 12.86 11.49 -1.35
C PHE A 61 13.78 11.86 -2.52
N SER A 62 13.23 12.34 -3.64
CA SER A 62 14.05 12.83 -4.76
C SER A 62 14.95 14.02 -4.36
N PHE A 63 16.01 14.26 -5.13
CA PHE A 63 16.89 15.40 -4.93
C PHE A 63 16.11 16.73 -4.94
N GLY A 64 16.24 17.51 -3.86
CA GLY A 64 15.48 18.75 -3.67
C GLY A 64 14.02 18.57 -3.24
N GLY A 65 13.61 17.33 -2.93
CA GLY A 65 12.30 17.00 -2.37
C GLY A 65 12.10 17.52 -0.94
N ASP A 66 10.84 17.54 -0.51
CA ASP A 66 10.44 18.01 0.83
C ASP A 66 9.80 16.88 1.65
N LEU A 67 10.55 16.39 2.65
CA LEU A 67 10.08 15.36 3.58
C LEU A 67 8.91 15.83 4.45
N GLN A 68 8.69 17.15 4.62
CA GLN A 68 7.52 17.65 5.37
C GLN A 68 6.20 17.31 4.69
N THR A 69 6.22 17.02 3.39
CA THR A 69 5.04 16.56 2.64
C THR A 69 4.57 15.16 3.06
N LEU A 70 5.46 14.37 3.69
CA LEU A 70 5.17 13.04 4.23
C LEU A 70 4.75 13.07 5.72
N ALA A 71 4.83 14.23 6.37
CA ALA A 71 4.42 14.38 7.76
C ALA A 71 2.89 14.49 7.85
N SER A 72 2.28 13.66 8.71
CA SER A 72 0.87 13.82 9.10
C SER A 72 0.72 15.08 9.95
N LYS A 73 0.21 16.17 9.38
CA LYS A 73 -0.16 17.37 10.15
C LYS A 73 -1.54 17.18 10.80
N PRO A 74 -1.82 17.77 11.97
CA PRO A 74 -3.18 17.76 12.54
C PRO A 74 -4.21 18.27 11.51
N GLY A 75 -5.25 17.48 11.24
CA GLY A 75 -6.27 17.80 10.24
C GLY A 75 -5.87 17.54 8.77
N SER A 76 -4.69 16.98 8.52
CA SER A 76 -4.24 16.54 7.20
C SER A 76 -4.06 15.03 7.16
N THR A 77 -4.52 14.40 6.08
CA THR A 77 -4.23 13.00 5.80
C THR A 77 -3.11 12.92 4.77
N ILE A 78 -2.18 11.97 4.97
CA ILE A 78 -1.14 11.68 3.98
C ILE A 78 -1.73 11.05 2.70
N SER A 79 -2.94 10.52 2.78
CA SER A 79 -3.68 9.90 1.68
C SER A 79 -5.19 9.96 1.91
N SER A 80 -5.95 9.93 0.81
CA SER A 80 -7.41 9.82 0.79
C SER A 80 -7.92 8.42 1.17
N ILE A 81 -7.06 7.40 1.05
CA ILE A 81 -7.40 6.02 1.42
C ILE A 81 -7.31 5.88 2.95
N PRO A 82 -8.37 5.36 3.61
CA PRO A 82 -8.33 5.04 5.04
C PRO A 82 -7.15 4.11 5.38
N SER A 83 -6.45 4.39 6.48
CA SER A 83 -5.17 3.74 6.82
C SER A 83 -5.23 2.22 6.82
N GLU A 84 -6.34 1.66 7.30
CA GLU A 84 -6.62 0.23 7.46
C GLU A 84 -6.98 -0.49 6.16
N ARG A 85 -7.25 0.28 5.10
CA ARG A 85 -7.57 -0.19 3.74
C ARG A 85 -6.47 0.13 2.74
N ARG A 86 -5.33 0.65 3.23
CA ARG A 86 -4.20 1.10 2.41
C ARG A 86 -3.18 -0.01 2.23
N ILE A 87 -2.90 -0.36 0.99
CA ILE A 87 -1.76 -1.19 0.58
C ILE A 87 -0.64 -0.25 0.12
N LEU A 88 0.54 -0.38 0.73
CA LEU A 88 1.71 0.45 0.44
C LEU A 88 2.71 -0.33 -0.39
N ILE A 89 3.20 0.26 -1.47
CA ILE A 89 4.28 -0.29 -2.28
C ILE A 89 5.32 0.81 -2.53
N ASN A 90 6.55 0.40 -2.81
CA ASN A 90 7.55 1.28 -3.43
C ASN A 90 7.79 0.95 -4.90
N ILE A 91 7.54 -0.31 -5.26
CA ILE A 91 7.72 -0.87 -6.59
C ILE A 91 6.81 -2.08 -6.70
N ASN A 92 6.32 -2.36 -7.92
CA ASN A 92 5.63 -3.60 -8.26
C ASN A 92 6.27 -4.19 -9.54
N HIS A 93 5.68 -5.28 -10.04
CA HIS A 93 6.15 -5.93 -11.25
C HIS A 93 5.94 -5.09 -12.53
N ASP A 94 5.00 -4.14 -12.54
CA ASP A 94 4.72 -3.35 -13.74
C ASP A 94 5.77 -2.28 -14.02
N PHE A 95 6.33 -1.65 -12.98
CA PHE A 95 7.20 -0.50 -13.18
C PHE A 95 8.51 -0.84 -13.90
N PRO A 96 9.29 -1.87 -13.47
CA PRO A 96 10.55 -2.18 -14.12
C PRO A 96 10.40 -3.03 -15.40
N ASN A 97 9.27 -3.71 -15.59
CA ASN A 97 9.14 -4.75 -16.64
C ASN A 97 8.36 -4.29 -17.89
N ASN A 98 7.78 -3.09 -17.91
CA ASN A 98 7.02 -2.57 -19.05
C ASN A 98 7.78 -1.49 -19.85
N GLY A 99 9.10 -1.67 -20.00
CA GLY A 99 9.96 -0.72 -20.69
C GLY A 99 9.98 0.64 -19.97
N ASN A 100 9.77 1.73 -20.71
CA ASN A 100 9.88 3.09 -20.16
C ASN A 100 8.53 3.68 -19.71
N LEU A 101 7.44 2.93 -19.82
CA LEU A 101 6.07 3.44 -19.63
C LEU A 101 5.85 3.99 -18.20
N PHE A 102 6.48 3.37 -17.20
CA PHE A 102 6.28 3.68 -15.79
C PHE A 102 7.55 4.23 -15.13
N ASN A 103 8.47 4.81 -15.90
CA ASN A 103 9.71 5.36 -15.32
C ASN A 103 9.46 6.45 -14.27
N ASP A 104 8.34 7.18 -14.38
CA ASP A 104 7.94 8.19 -13.40
C ASP A 104 7.56 7.58 -12.02
N PHE A 105 7.31 6.27 -11.97
CA PHE A 105 7.04 5.51 -10.75
C PHE A 105 8.30 4.86 -10.16
N LEU A 106 9.48 5.06 -10.78
CA LEU A 106 10.75 4.55 -10.27
C LEU A 106 11.46 5.62 -9.43
N PHE A 107 12.15 5.18 -8.38
CA PHE A 107 13.09 6.02 -7.66
C PHE A 107 14.36 6.18 -8.49
N ASN A 108 14.91 7.40 -8.52
CA ASN A 108 16.14 7.68 -9.28
C ASN A 108 17.39 7.04 -8.66
N HIS A 109 17.37 6.80 -7.35
CA HIS A 109 18.47 6.18 -6.61
C HIS A 109 17.96 5.08 -5.68
N GLN A 110 18.72 3.99 -5.58
CA GLN A 110 18.43 2.87 -4.68
C GLN A 110 18.30 3.30 -3.21
N GLN A 111 19.09 4.29 -2.78
CA GLN A 111 19.01 4.83 -1.43
C GLN A 111 17.65 5.49 -1.14
N ASP A 112 17.09 6.20 -2.12
CA ASP A 112 15.77 6.85 -1.98
C ASP A 112 14.66 5.81 -1.86
N GLU A 113 14.76 4.71 -2.63
CA GLU A 113 13.84 3.58 -2.55
C GLU A 113 13.91 2.89 -1.17
N GLN A 114 15.12 2.70 -0.63
CA GLN A 114 15.33 2.12 0.71
C GLN A 114 14.76 3.03 1.82
N LEU A 115 14.95 4.34 1.71
CA LEU A 115 14.38 5.30 2.66
C LEU A 115 12.86 5.36 2.58
N ALA A 116 12.29 5.31 1.37
CA ALA A 116 10.86 5.17 1.19
C ALA A 116 10.34 3.86 1.80
N MET A 117 11.10 2.76 1.71
CA MET A 117 10.71 1.45 2.27
C MET A 117 10.66 1.53 3.80
N ALA A 118 11.68 2.14 4.40
CA ALA A 118 11.70 2.39 5.83
C ALA A 118 10.52 3.26 6.27
N TYR A 119 10.19 4.30 5.50
CA TYR A 119 9.04 5.17 5.77
C TYR A 119 7.71 4.38 5.73
N ILE A 120 7.41 3.64 4.65
CA ILE A 120 6.15 2.92 4.53
C ILE A 120 6.02 1.77 5.54
N ALA A 121 7.12 1.12 5.91
CA ALA A 121 7.13 0.08 6.93
C ALA A 121 6.89 0.64 8.35
N ALA A 122 7.24 1.91 8.59
CA ALA A 122 7.02 2.59 9.86
C ALA A 122 5.62 3.21 10.00
N LEU A 123 4.85 3.31 8.92
CA LEU A 123 3.51 3.88 8.96
C LEU A 123 2.55 2.99 9.76
N PRO A 124 1.82 3.54 10.75
CA PRO A 124 0.90 2.75 11.55
C PRO A 124 -0.36 2.39 10.74
N PHE A 125 -0.94 1.23 11.05
CA PHE A 125 -2.25 0.74 10.57
C PHE A 125 -2.36 0.42 9.06
N SER A 126 -1.34 0.70 8.26
CA SER A 126 -1.27 0.34 6.83
C SER A 126 -0.56 -0.99 6.58
N ARG A 127 -0.60 -1.46 5.33
CA ARG A 127 -0.08 -2.78 4.95
C ARG A 127 0.99 -2.64 3.87
N PRO A 128 2.29 -2.73 4.22
CA PRO A 128 3.35 -2.75 3.22
C PRO A 128 3.35 -4.07 2.44
N LEU A 129 3.44 -3.96 1.12
CA LEU A 129 3.63 -5.05 0.16
C LEU A 129 5.02 -4.86 -0.47
N VAL A 130 5.93 -5.78 -0.14
CA VAL A 130 7.30 -5.76 -0.64
C VAL A 130 7.38 -6.62 -1.89
N TYR A 131 7.78 -6.00 -3.01
CA TYR A 131 7.97 -6.72 -4.26
C TYR A 131 9.23 -7.59 -4.21
N TRP A 132 9.12 -8.75 -4.84
CA TRP A 132 10.21 -9.70 -5.04
C TRP A 132 10.27 -10.05 -6.52
N ASP A 133 11.41 -9.82 -7.15
CA ASP A 133 11.61 -10.04 -8.59
C ASP A 133 11.96 -11.50 -8.94
N GLY A 134 11.96 -12.39 -7.95
CA GLY A 134 12.27 -13.80 -8.16
C GLY A 134 13.77 -14.13 -8.10
N GLN A 135 14.65 -13.12 -7.99
CA GLN A 135 16.10 -13.35 -8.02
C GLN A 135 16.63 -13.71 -6.63
N VAL A 136 17.21 -14.91 -6.48
CA VAL A 136 17.85 -15.32 -5.22
C VAL A 136 18.92 -14.30 -4.83
N LEU A 137 18.83 -13.78 -3.60
CA LEU A 137 19.89 -12.97 -3.00
C LEU A 137 21.16 -13.81 -2.95
N LYS A 138 22.16 -13.45 -3.76
CA LYS A 138 23.50 -14.04 -3.65
C LYS A 138 24.26 -13.23 -2.60
N SER A 139 24.61 -13.85 -1.47
CA SER A 139 25.65 -13.27 -0.63
C SER A 139 26.95 -13.37 -1.42
N ASN A 140 27.64 -12.24 -1.58
CA ASN A 140 29.04 -12.28 -1.94
C ASN A 140 29.80 -12.54 -0.64
N ASP A 141 30.00 -13.82 -0.32
CA ASP A 141 30.98 -14.24 0.68
C ASP A 141 32.41 -14.07 0.11
#